data_AF-A0AB38YQ42-F1
#
_entry.id   AF-A0AB38YQ42-F1
#
_cell.length_a   1.000
_cell.length_b   1.000
_cell.length_c   1.000
_cell.angle_alpha   90.00
_cell.angle_beta   90.00
_cell.angle_gamma   90.00
#
_symmetry.space_group_name_H-M   'P 1'
#
loop_
_entity.id
_entity.type
_entity.pdbx_description
1 polymer ?
#
loop_
_entity_poly.entity_id
_entity_poly.type
_entity_poly.pdbx_seq_one_letter_code
_entity_poly.pdbx_strand_id
1 'polypeptide(L)'
;MTRYIKYVTDEFLKEFKNEFLVKYAHLYKSNDMDKLKAIFSDPNHVIETSIEYEYEPLEVEPKEYDADIVRRNIRRVWESLMVLTPVQAEMEKIWIALAHTDYLDYQMGIFNSQIANPNNKKREESSLKSRTIFVNGAKRSLAIHNLAILWWLAYYFRDDQNIEAPYHLIDFFVSTSYRGNAVALLSSNIISNKEIALGILEAVKVLIEEEGMVVNRFPYSEAGKILNEVGGVRILDTLTREEVKDILIKNLPNSHKVSFVNDKAKDDLSLDEAEAENQGVVISKLEKPIEGIETDNNVVILPVESEESIASVSEMNKVADLPVLEVTAQQEKSEDNDDMWIAPV
;
A
#
# COMPACT_ATOMS: atom_id res chain seq x y z
N MET A 1 29.72 6.09 -2.15
CA MET A 1 30.30 7.15 -3.02
C MET A 1 29.51 8.41 -2.74
N THR A 2 30.16 9.47 -2.25
CA THR A 2 29.47 10.72 -1.91
C THR A 2 28.76 11.28 -3.15
N ARG A 3 27.46 11.52 -3.02
CA ARG A 3 26.59 12.18 -3.99
C ARG A 3 25.70 13.17 -3.26
N TYR A 4 25.00 14.00 -4.01
CA TYR A 4 24.04 14.96 -3.47
C TYR A 4 22.62 14.52 -3.80
N ILE A 5 21.69 14.73 -2.85
CA ILE A 5 20.26 14.48 -3.07
C ILE A 5 19.75 15.41 -4.17
N LYS A 6 18.97 14.85 -5.10
CA LYS A 6 18.37 15.55 -6.23
C LYS A 6 16.85 15.60 -6.11
N TYR A 7 16.21 16.57 -6.75
CA TYR A 7 14.76 16.63 -6.91
C TYR A 7 14.36 17.09 -8.31
N VAL A 8 13.21 16.65 -8.83
CA VAL A 8 12.65 17.18 -10.08
C VAL A 8 11.96 18.52 -9.87
N THR A 9 12.06 19.44 -10.84
CA THR A 9 11.35 20.72 -10.80
C THR A 9 9.84 20.51 -10.84
N ASP A 10 9.07 21.41 -10.22
CA ASP A 10 7.62 21.21 -10.09
C ASP A 10 6.88 21.26 -11.45
N GLU A 11 7.44 21.98 -12.44
CA GLU A 11 6.98 22.00 -13.83
C GLU A 11 7.23 20.66 -14.52
N PHE A 12 8.47 20.14 -14.48
CA PHE A 12 8.80 18.85 -15.08
C PHE A 12 8.09 17.69 -14.38
N LEU A 13 7.96 17.72 -13.05
CA LEU A 13 7.18 16.75 -12.29
C LEU A 13 5.72 16.67 -12.77
N LYS A 14 5.10 17.83 -13.01
CA LYS A 14 3.72 17.92 -13.52
C LYS A 14 3.62 17.37 -14.95
N GLU A 15 4.56 17.72 -15.83
CA GLU A 15 4.62 17.16 -17.18
C GLU A 15 4.80 15.62 -17.13
N PHE A 16 5.83 15.16 -16.43
CA PHE A 16 6.22 13.76 -16.33
C PHE A 16 5.10 12.88 -15.80
N LYS A 17 4.32 13.36 -14.81
CA LYS A 17 3.16 12.65 -14.26
C LYS A 17 1.97 12.60 -15.22
N ASN A 18 1.64 13.72 -15.87
CA ASN A 18 0.50 13.81 -16.78
C ASN A 18 0.74 13.02 -18.07
N GLU A 19 1.93 13.17 -18.64
CA GLU A 19 2.33 12.58 -19.92
C GLU A 19 2.96 11.18 -19.77
N PHE A 20 3.04 10.64 -18.54
CA PHE A 20 3.78 9.41 -18.22
C PHE A 20 3.55 8.26 -19.21
N LEU A 21 2.27 7.91 -19.42
CA LEU A 21 1.90 6.78 -20.29
C LEU A 21 2.15 7.06 -21.78
N VAL A 22 2.10 8.32 -22.20
CA VAL A 22 2.20 8.73 -23.60
C VAL A 22 3.67 8.93 -24.01
N LYS A 23 4.43 9.70 -23.23
CA LYS A 23 5.80 10.11 -23.54
C LYS A 23 6.89 9.22 -22.95
N TYR A 24 6.69 8.61 -21.79
CA TYR A 24 7.81 8.02 -21.03
C TYR A 24 7.69 6.50 -20.80
N ALA A 25 6.48 5.96 -20.65
CA ALA A 25 6.27 4.54 -20.38
C ALA A 25 6.82 3.61 -21.48
N HIS A 26 6.90 4.08 -22.72
CA HIS A 26 7.50 3.30 -23.81
C HIS A 26 9.01 3.10 -23.62
N LEU A 27 9.72 4.04 -22.99
CA LEU A 27 11.17 3.95 -22.74
C LEU A 27 11.51 2.80 -21.79
N TYR A 28 10.63 2.52 -20.82
CA TYR A 28 10.70 1.32 -19.98
C TYR A 28 10.52 0.05 -20.82
N LYS A 29 9.45 -0.01 -21.63
CA LYS A 29 9.14 -1.18 -22.46
C LYS A 29 10.22 -1.48 -23.51
N SER A 30 10.96 -0.47 -23.99
CA SER A 30 12.10 -0.63 -24.89
C SER A 30 13.46 -0.71 -24.18
N ASN A 31 13.50 -0.69 -22.85
CA ASN A 31 14.72 -0.66 -22.02
C ASN A 31 15.70 0.46 -22.43
N ASP A 32 15.17 1.62 -22.81
CA ASP A 32 15.91 2.77 -23.32
C ASP A 32 16.39 3.67 -22.16
N MET A 33 17.37 3.15 -21.43
CA MET A 33 17.94 3.82 -20.26
C MET A 33 18.67 5.11 -20.65
N ASP A 34 19.27 5.19 -21.85
CA ASP A 34 20.06 6.34 -22.25
C ASP A 34 19.18 7.57 -22.53
N LYS A 35 17.99 7.40 -23.11
CA LYS A 35 17.02 8.52 -23.20
C LYS A 35 16.49 8.95 -21.84
N LEU A 36 16.23 8.01 -20.91
CA LEU A 36 15.85 8.36 -19.54
C LEU A 36 16.96 9.15 -18.83
N LYS A 37 18.23 8.70 -18.94
CA LYS A 37 19.40 9.43 -18.43
C LYS A 37 19.50 10.82 -19.04
N ALA A 38 19.30 10.97 -20.36
CA ALA A 38 19.33 12.26 -21.03
C ALA A 38 18.23 13.22 -20.53
N ILE A 39 16.98 12.75 -20.39
CA ILE A 39 15.86 13.54 -19.87
C ILE A 39 16.16 14.03 -18.44
N PHE A 40 16.63 13.15 -17.56
CA PHE A 40 16.91 13.47 -16.15
C PHE A 40 18.29 14.08 -15.89
N SER A 41 19.07 14.35 -16.95
CA SER A 41 20.32 15.14 -16.88
C SER A 41 20.12 16.61 -17.27
N ASP A 42 18.92 17.00 -17.70
CA ASP A 42 18.61 18.40 -18.02
C ASP A 42 18.49 19.24 -16.72
N PRO A 43 19.27 20.33 -16.57
CA PRO A 43 19.18 21.22 -15.40
C PRO A 43 17.81 21.89 -15.21
N ASN A 44 16.97 21.95 -16.25
CA ASN A 44 15.59 22.46 -16.15
C ASN A 44 14.64 21.41 -15.53
N HIS A 45 15.02 20.13 -15.59
CA HIS A 45 14.23 19.01 -15.08
C HIS A 45 14.65 18.58 -13.67
N VAL A 46 15.96 18.54 -13.38
CA VAL A 46 16.52 18.04 -12.12
C VAL A 46 17.45 19.07 -11.48
N ILE A 47 17.22 19.34 -10.20
CA ILE A 47 18.05 20.23 -9.37
C ILE A 47 18.75 19.40 -8.29
N GLU A 48 20.03 19.68 -8.09
CA GLU A 48 20.85 19.10 -7.03
C GLU A 48 20.81 19.97 -5.77
N THR A 49 20.74 19.35 -4.60
CA THR A 49 20.74 20.02 -3.29
C THR A 49 22.12 20.02 -2.65
N SER A 50 22.29 20.74 -1.54
CA SER A 50 23.49 20.65 -0.69
C SER A 50 23.46 19.48 0.31
N ILE A 51 22.53 18.53 0.19
CA ILE A 51 22.41 17.39 1.11
C ILE A 51 23.28 16.25 0.57
N GLU A 52 24.42 16.01 1.21
CA GLU A 52 25.32 14.91 0.90
C GLU A 52 24.75 13.58 1.41
N TYR A 53 25.00 12.51 0.66
CA TYR A 53 24.65 11.15 1.02
C TYR A 53 25.64 10.14 0.42
N GLU A 54 25.85 9.01 1.08
CA GLU A 54 26.74 7.96 0.58
C GLU A 54 25.97 6.97 -0.30
N TYR A 55 26.08 7.15 -1.61
CA TYR A 55 25.42 6.26 -2.56
C TYR A 55 25.94 4.83 -2.48
N GLU A 56 24.99 3.91 -2.29
CA GLU A 56 25.14 2.47 -2.51
C GLU A 56 24.19 1.96 -3.61
N PRO A 57 24.64 1.02 -4.48
CA PRO A 57 23.80 0.39 -5.49
C PRO A 57 22.88 -0.70 -4.90
N LEU A 58 21.67 -0.81 -5.45
CA LEU A 58 20.68 -1.83 -5.06
C LEU A 58 20.75 -3.06 -5.98
N GLU A 59 20.45 -4.22 -5.42
CA GLU A 59 20.30 -5.47 -6.17
C GLU A 59 18.88 -5.54 -6.75
N VAL A 60 18.72 -6.02 -7.98
CA VAL A 60 17.40 -6.13 -8.62
C VAL A 60 16.66 -7.34 -8.05
N GLU A 61 15.45 -7.14 -7.51
CA GLU A 61 14.58 -8.23 -7.05
C GLU A 61 14.29 -9.21 -8.23
N PRO A 62 14.67 -10.49 -8.15
CA PRO A 62 14.41 -11.47 -9.19
C PRO A 62 12.91 -11.80 -9.29
N LYS A 63 12.48 -12.37 -10.43
CA LYS A 63 11.06 -12.64 -10.70
C LYS A 63 10.41 -13.60 -9.68
N GLU A 64 11.19 -14.56 -9.19
CA GLU A 64 10.84 -15.36 -8.01
C GLU A 64 11.30 -14.61 -6.75
N TYR A 65 10.48 -14.61 -5.70
CA TYR A 65 10.71 -13.75 -4.54
C TYR A 65 11.94 -14.17 -3.72
N ASP A 66 12.91 -13.27 -3.58
CA ASP A 66 14.11 -13.43 -2.75
C ASP A 66 14.06 -12.43 -1.58
N ALA A 67 13.84 -12.94 -0.37
CA ALA A 67 13.80 -12.14 0.84
C ALA A 67 15.15 -11.50 1.19
N ASP A 68 16.28 -12.14 0.90
CA ASP A 68 17.60 -11.65 1.30
C ASP A 68 18.05 -10.46 0.44
N ILE A 69 17.68 -10.43 -0.85
CA ILE A 69 17.85 -9.24 -1.71
C ILE A 69 17.05 -8.06 -1.14
N VAL A 70 15.79 -8.26 -0.74
CA VAL A 70 14.96 -7.21 -0.14
C VAL A 70 15.55 -6.73 1.19
N ARG A 71 15.98 -7.65 2.06
CA ARG A 71 16.63 -7.33 3.35
C ARG A 71 17.89 -6.48 3.17
N ARG A 72 18.74 -6.80 2.17
CA ARG A 72 19.92 -6.01 1.82
C ARG A 72 19.52 -4.63 1.29
N ASN A 73 18.59 -4.56 0.33
CA ASN A 73 18.17 -3.30 -0.26
C ASN A 73 17.56 -2.32 0.74
N ILE A 74 16.75 -2.78 1.70
CA ILE A 74 16.19 -1.93 2.76
C ILE A 74 17.30 -1.32 3.62
N ARG A 75 18.32 -2.12 3.99
CA ARG A 75 19.50 -1.65 4.75
C ARG A 75 20.30 -0.62 3.96
N ARG A 76 20.67 -0.93 2.70
CA ARG A 76 21.39 0.01 1.83
C ARG A 76 20.64 1.32 1.63
N VAL A 77 19.33 1.29 1.39
CA VAL A 77 18.50 2.50 1.26
C VAL A 77 18.47 3.29 2.56
N TRP A 78 18.35 2.64 3.71
CA TRP A 78 18.36 3.31 5.01
C TRP A 78 19.71 3.95 5.29
N GLU A 79 20.80 3.19 5.21
CA GLU A 79 22.15 3.65 5.52
C GLU A 79 22.61 4.77 4.57
N SER A 80 22.24 4.69 3.29
CA SER A 80 22.46 5.72 2.26
C SER A 80 21.61 6.99 2.50
N LEU A 81 20.29 6.84 2.75
CA LEU A 81 19.31 7.93 2.67
C LEU A 81 18.67 8.34 4.02
N MET A 82 19.14 7.84 5.16
CA MET A 82 18.70 8.31 6.50
C MET A 82 19.07 9.79 6.79
N VAL A 83 19.87 10.42 5.92
CA VAL A 83 20.11 11.87 5.93
C VAL A 83 18.85 12.70 5.59
N LEU A 84 17.84 12.08 4.97
CA LEU A 84 16.55 12.71 4.69
C LEU A 84 15.71 12.79 5.97
N THR A 85 15.21 13.98 6.28
CA THR A 85 14.13 14.14 7.25
C THR A 85 12.84 13.48 6.75
N PRO A 86 11.90 13.08 7.64
CA PRO A 86 10.61 12.52 7.21
C PRO A 86 9.86 13.43 6.23
N VAL A 87 9.85 14.74 6.47
CA VAL A 87 9.23 15.74 5.59
C VAL A 87 9.85 15.72 4.18
N GLN A 88 11.16 15.53 4.05
CA GLN A 88 11.82 15.37 2.76
C GLN A 88 11.51 14.00 2.13
N ALA A 89 11.50 12.94 2.94
CA ALA A 89 11.13 11.59 2.50
C ALA A 89 9.65 11.43 2.12
N GLU A 90 8.78 12.42 2.38
CA GLU A 90 7.42 12.49 1.84
C GLU A 90 7.36 13.15 0.45
N MET A 91 8.40 13.86 0.01
CA MET A 91 8.41 14.63 -1.23
C MET A 91 8.55 13.74 -2.47
N GLU A 92 7.49 13.59 -3.27
CA GLU A 92 7.49 12.78 -4.50
C GLU A 92 8.62 13.14 -5.48
N LYS A 93 9.02 14.42 -5.52
CA LYS A 93 10.08 14.91 -6.40
C LYS A 93 11.48 14.40 -6.08
N ILE A 94 11.77 14.05 -4.83
CA ILE A 94 13.05 13.43 -4.46
C ILE A 94 13.07 11.98 -4.95
N TRP A 95 12.00 11.22 -4.71
CA TRP A 95 11.90 9.83 -5.14
C TRP A 95 11.92 9.65 -6.65
N ILE A 96 11.22 10.51 -7.38
CA ILE A 96 11.24 10.51 -8.85
C ILE A 96 12.64 10.87 -9.35
N ALA A 97 13.31 11.90 -8.81
CA ALA A 97 14.68 12.22 -9.23
C ALA A 97 15.66 11.07 -8.96
N LEU A 98 15.69 10.52 -7.74
CA LEU A 98 16.60 9.43 -7.35
C LEU A 98 16.36 8.16 -8.19
N ALA A 99 15.10 7.78 -8.42
CA ALA A 99 14.75 6.59 -9.19
C ALA A 99 15.10 6.67 -10.69
N HIS A 100 15.32 7.86 -11.23
CA HIS A 100 15.65 8.07 -12.66
C HIS A 100 17.07 8.61 -12.88
N THR A 101 17.81 8.88 -11.80
CA THR A 101 19.23 9.26 -11.84
C THR A 101 20.08 8.18 -11.19
N ASP A 102 20.28 8.24 -9.87
CA ASP A 102 21.23 7.40 -9.14
C ASP A 102 20.79 5.93 -9.02
N TYR A 103 19.49 5.66 -9.06
CA TYR A 103 18.88 4.33 -8.93
C TYR A 103 18.17 3.84 -10.21
N LEU A 104 18.46 4.44 -11.36
CA LEU A 104 17.80 4.08 -12.63
C LEU A 104 17.99 2.62 -13.04
N ASP A 105 19.18 2.05 -12.85
CA ASP A 105 19.44 0.65 -13.21
C ASP A 105 18.60 -0.31 -12.33
N TYR A 106 18.37 0.04 -11.05
CA TYR A 106 17.44 -0.68 -10.16
C TYR A 106 15.98 -0.50 -10.60
N GLN A 107 15.56 0.72 -10.89
CA GLN A 107 14.19 1.02 -11.34
C GLN A 107 13.84 0.30 -12.65
N MET A 108 14.77 0.25 -13.61
CA MET A 108 14.62 -0.49 -14.86
C MET A 108 14.66 -2.01 -14.62
N GLY A 109 15.53 -2.48 -13.74
CA GLY A 109 15.58 -3.88 -13.31
C GLY A 109 14.24 -4.36 -12.73
N ILE A 110 13.65 -3.60 -11.80
CA ILE A 110 12.33 -3.90 -11.22
C ILE A 110 11.21 -3.85 -12.26
N PHE A 111 11.28 -2.97 -13.26
CA PHE A 111 10.35 -3.03 -14.38
C PHE A 111 10.44 -4.39 -15.09
N ASN A 112 11.65 -4.79 -15.49
CA ASN A 112 11.89 -6.03 -16.25
C ASN A 112 11.56 -7.30 -15.46
N SER A 113 11.78 -7.34 -14.13
CA SER A 113 11.56 -8.54 -13.32
C SER A 113 10.18 -8.63 -12.66
N GLN A 114 9.61 -7.51 -12.20
CA GLN A 114 8.39 -7.48 -11.37
C GLN A 114 7.14 -6.93 -12.08
N ILE A 115 7.30 -6.15 -13.16
CA ILE A 115 6.21 -5.36 -13.76
C ILE A 115 5.87 -5.84 -15.18
N ALA A 116 6.89 -6.12 -16.00
CA ALA A 116 6.74 -6.55 -17.38
C ALA A 116 5.85 -7.79 -17.48
N ASN A 117 4.72 -7.67 -18.19
CA ASN A 117 3.74 -8.73 -18.31
C ASN A 117 3.09 -8.69 -19.70
N PRO A 118 3.72 -9.34 -20.71
CA PRO A 118 3.22 -9.38 -22.08
C PRO A 118 1.78 -9.90 -22.21
N ASN A 119 1.34 -10.74 -21.27
CA ASN A 119 0.02 -11.37 -21.26
C ASN A 119 -1.07 -10.45 -20.67
N ASN A 120 -0.70 -9.39 -19.93
CA ASN A 120 -1.66 -8.46 -19.33
C ASN A 120 -1.15 -7.01 -19.34
N LYS A 121 -1.28 -6.36 -20.51
CA LYS A 121 -0.86 -4.98 -20.75
C LYS A 121 -1.51 -3.96 -19.79
N LYS A 122 -2.79 -4.13 -19.43
CA LYS A 122 -3.50 -3.25 -18.48
C LYS A 122 -2.86 -3.32 -17.08
N ARG A 123 -2.52 -4.53 -16.61
CA ARG A 123 -1.82 -4.73 -15.33
C ARG A 123 -0.38 -4.19 -15.37
N GLU A 124 0.34 -4.44 -16.46
CA GLU A 124 1.69 -3.91 -16.68
C GLU A 124 1.71 -2.38 -16.61
N GLU A 125 0.85 -1.70 -17.37
CA GLU A 125 0.81 -0.23 -17.44
C GLU A 125 0.38 0.41 -16.11
N SER A 126 -0.64 -0.15 -15.45
CA SER A 126 -1.07 0.29 -14.12
C SER A 126 0.04 0.11 -13.07
N SER A 127 0.75 -1.02 -13.12
CA SER A 127 1.85 -1.32 -12.20
C SER A 127 3.08 -0.46 -12.48
N LEU A 128 3.45 -0.24 -13.75
CA LEU A 128 4.53 0.65 -14.16
C LEU A 128 4.23 2.09 -13.71
N LYS A 129 3.02 2.60 -13.97
CA LYS A 129 2.61 3.95 -13.57
C LYS A 129 2.70 4.12 -12.05
N SER A 130 1.99 3.29 -11.29
CA SER A 130 1.89 3.43 -9.83
C SER A 130 3.20 3.18 -9.06
N ARG A 131 4.13 2.40 -9.61
CA ARG A 131 5.44 2.13 -8.98
C ARG A 131 6.55 3.10 -9.38
N THR A 132 6.34 3.91 -10.43
CA THR A 132 7.30 4.90 -10.95
C THR A 132 6.91 6.33 -10.61
N ILE A 133 5.60 6.62 -10.57
CA ILE A 133 5.08 7.94 -10.25
C ILE A 133 3.91 7.87 -9.26
N PHE A 134 3.70 8.99 -8.57
CA PHE A 134 2.74 9.13 -7.49
C PHE A 134 1.37 9.48 -8.07
N VAL A 135 0.50 8.47 -8.20
CA VAL A 135 -0.86 8.58 -8.78
C VAL A 135 -1.99 8.27 -7.80
N ASN A 136 -1.64 7.92 -6.57
CA ASN A 136 -2.55 7.75 -5.45
C ASN A 136 -2.31 8.86 -4.43
N GLY A 137 -3.14 8.93 -3.37
CA GLY A 137 -2.85 9.80 -2.22
C GLY A 137 -1.42 9.59 -1.69
N ALA A 138 -0.75 10.68 -1.30
CA ALA A 138 0.70 10.74 -1.09
C ALA A 138 1.27 9.56 -0.28
N LYS A 139 0.70 9.30 0.90
CA LYS A 139 1.12 8.19 1.79
C LYS A 139 1.02 6.80 1.13
N ARG A 140 -0.03 6.55 0.35
CA ARG A 140 -0.19 5.30 -0.41
C ARG A 140 0.81 5.20 -1.56
N SER A 141 1.13 6.31 -2.24
CA SER A 141 2.14 6.33 -3.30
C SER A 141 3.54 6.04 -2.76
N LEU A 142 3.91 6.55 -1.58
CA LEU A 142 5.16 6.19 -0.89
C LEU A 142 5.26 4.67 -0.62
N ALA A 143 4.13 4.04 -0.26
CA ALA A 143 4.03 2.61 0.00
C ALA A 143 4.01 1.73 -1.27
N ILE A 144 3.87 2.29 -2.48
CA ILE A 144 3.85 1.55 -3.76
C ILE A 144 5.15 1.77 -4.55
N HIS A 145 5.69 3.00 -4.53
CA HIS A 145 6.83 3.42 -5.33
C HIS A 145 8.10 2.61 -5.01
N ASN A 146 8.79 2.13 -6.04
CA ASN A 146 9.83 1.09 -5.94
C ASN A 146 11.02 1.40 -5.02
N LEU A 147 11.38 2.69 -4.87
CA LEU A 147 12.49 3.13 -4.02
C LEU A 147 11.99 3.59 -2.64
N ALA A 148 11.08 4.57 -2.61
CA ALA A 148 10.46 5.12 -1.39
C ALA A 148 9.98 4.05 -0.39
N ILE A 149 9.34 2.97 -0.88
CA ILE A 149 8.85 1.87 -0.01
C ILE A 149 9.97 1.30 0.88
N LEU A 150 11.19 1.17 0.37
CA LEU A 150 12.31 0.60 1.12
C LEU A 150 12.74 1.51 2.28
N TRP A 151 12.74 2.83 2.06
CA TRP A 151 13.05 3.83 3.09
C TRP A 151 11.99 3.85 4.18
N TRP A 152 10.70 3.83 3.80
CA TRP A 152 9.59 3.88 4.75
C TRP A 152 9.42 2.59 5.55
N LEU A 153 9.76 1.43 4.98
CA LEU A 153 9.90 0.18 5.73
C LEU A 153 10.99 0.29 6.80
N ALA A 154 12.17 0.80 6.46
CA ALA A 154 13.23 1.03 7.45
C ALA A 154 12.81 2.03 8.54
N TYR A 155 12.26 3.18 8.15
CA TYR A 155 11.87 4.25 9.07
C TYR A 155 10.90 3.77 10.15
N TYR A 156 9.80 3.12 9.74
CA TYR A 156 8.76 2.68 10.68
C TYR A 156 9.06 1.34 11.37
N PHE A 157 9.74 0.40 10.71
CA PHE A 157 9.83 -0.99 11.21
C PHE A 157 11.20 -1.37 11.79
N ARG A 158 12.20 -0.49 11.71
CA ARG A 158 13.48 -0.66 12.42
C ARG A 158 13.26 -0.48 13.92
N ASP A 159 13.56 -1.48 14.71
CA ASP A 159 13.42 -1.47 16.15
C ASP A 159 14.66 -0.82 16.79
N ASP A 160 14.62 0.51 16.97
CA ASP A 160 15.75 1.28 17.48
C ASP A 160 16.09 0.97 18.96
N GLN A 161 15.18 0.30 19.68
CA GLN A 161 15.38 -0.17 21.05
C GLN A 161 16.14 -1.50 21.10
N ASN A 162 16.04 -2.33 20.04
CA ASN A 162 16.78 -3.58 19.90
C ASN A 162 18.15 -3.32 19.23
N ILE A 163 19.14 -2.95 20.04
CA ILE A 163 20.49 -2.58 19.56
C ILE A 163 21.20 -3.74 18.83
N GLU A 164 20.98 -4.99 19.27
CA GLU A 164 21.65 -6.17 18.70
C GLU A 164 21.05 -6.59 17.34
N ALA A 165 19.75 -6.45 17.18
CA ALA A 165 19.03 -6.88 15.98
C ALA A 165 17.96 -5.85 15.53
N PRO A 166 18.33 -4.60 15.20
CA PRO A 166 17.36 -3.53 14.93
C PRO A 166 16.48 -3.76 13.68
N TYR A 167 16.83 -4.73 12.84
CA TYR A 167 16.07 -5.11 11.66
C TYR A 167 15.17 -6.35 11.86
N HIS A 168 15.06 -6.91 13.08
CA HIS A 168 14.38 -8.20 13.30
C HIS A 168 12.92 -8.25 12.83
N LEU A 169 12.16 -7.16 13.03
CA LEU A 169 10.78 -7.06 12.55
C LEU A 169 10.69 -6.84 11.04
N ILE A 170 11.66 -6.15 10.43
CA ILE A 170 11.78 -6.02 8.97
C ILE A 170 12.06 -7.38 8.35
N ASP A 171 13.04 -8.12 8.88
CA ASP A 171 13.47 -9.42 8.36
C ASP A 171 12.36 -10.48 8.45
N PHE A 172 11.52 -10.40 9.49
CA PHE A 172 10.26 -11.13 9.62
C PHE A 172 9.23 -10.67 8.58
N PHE A 173 8.96 -9.36 8.49
CA PHE A 173 7.93 -8.80 7.61
C PHE A 173 8.19 -9.09 6.12
N VAL A 174 9.47 -9.12 5.71
CA VAL A 174 9.89 -9.45 4.33
C VAL A 174 10.27 -10.93 4.15
N SER A 175 9.97 -11.80 5.11
CA SER A 175 10.16 -13.26 4.96
C SER A 175 9.31 -13.86 3.82
N THR A 176 8.21 -13.19 3.45
CA THR A 176 7.35 -13.49 2.31
C THR A 176 7.07 -12.21 1.51
N SER A 177 6.30 -12.30 0.41
CA SER A 177 6.07 -11.17 -0.50
C SER A 177 5.44 -9.94 0.19
N TYR A 178 6.30 -8.97 0.50
CA TYR A 178 6.01 -7.86 1.41
C TYR A 178 5.13 -6.76 0.81
N ARG A 179 5.18 -6.52 -0.51
CA ARG A 179 4.61 -5.29 -1.10
C ARG A 179 3.09 -5.14 -0.88
N GLY A 180 2.34 -6.23 -0.89
CA GLY A 180 0.90 -6.19 -0.57
C GLY A 180 0.61 -5.82 0.89
N ASN A 181 1.41 -6.37 1.81
CA ASN A 181 1.32 -6.12 3.25
C ASN A 181 1.77 -4.68 3.56
N ALA A 182 2.83 -4.22 2.90
CA ALA A 182 3.37 -2.86 3.03
C ALA A 182 2.35 -1.83 2.58
N VAL A 183 1.68 -2.03 1.44
CA VAL A 183 0.60 -1.14 0.99
C VAL A 183 -0.58 -1.15 1.95
N ALA A 184 -0.94 -2.30 2.54
CA ALA A 184 -2.02 -2.39 3.53
C ALA A 184 -1.71 -1.60 4.81
N LEU A 185 -0.47 -1.73 5.32
CA LEU A 185 -0.05 -1.13 6.60
C LEU A 185 0.40 0.33 6.44
N LEU A 186 1.35 0.60 5.54
CA LEU A 186 1.95 1.93 5.36
C LEU A 186 0.97 2.98 4.80
N SER A 187 -0.14 2.57 4.16
CA SER A 187 -1.19 3.53 3.73
C SER A 187 -2.01 4.08 4.91
N SER A 188 -1.95 3.49 6.11
CA SER A 188 -2.77 3.88 7.26
C SER A 188 -2.18 5.07 8.02
N ASN A 189 -3.01 5.96 8.56
CA ASN A 189 -2.56 7.05 9.43
C ASN A 189 -2.18 6.58 10.85
N ILE A 190 -2.68 5.42 11.29
CA ILE A 190 -2.38 4.84 12.61
C ILE A 190 -0.88 4.62 12.82
N ILE A 191 -0.19 4.17 11.76
CA ILE A 191 1.25 3.83 11.82
C ILE A 191 2.18 5.05 11.81
N SER A 192 1.64 6.28 11.76
CA SER A 192 2.46 7.49 11.87
C SER A 192 3.21 7.56 13.21
N ASN A 193 2.70 6.88 14.25
CA ASN A 193 3.45 6.57 15.47
C ASN A 193 4.22 5.24 15.29
N LYS A 194 5.54 5.31 15.44
CA LYS A 194 6.46 4.18 15.25
C LYS A 194 6.20 3.03 16.24
N GLU A 195 5.90 3.32 17.50
CA GLU A 195 5.63 2.28 18.51
C GLU A 195 4.37 1.47 18.18
N ILE A 196 3.37 2.10 17.56
CA ILE A 196 2.18 1.40 17.06
C ILE A 196 2.55 0.50 15.86
N ALA A 197 3.40 0.97 14.95
CA ALA A 197 3.87 0.16 13.83
C ALA A 197 4.65 -1.08 14.32
N LEU A 198 5.56 -0.93 15.29
CA LEU A 198 6.33 -2.02 15.88
C LEU A 198 5.42 -3.01 16.63
N GLY A 199 4.47 -2.51 17.44
CA GLY A 199 3.50 -3.35 18.17
C GLY A 199 2.59 -4.18 17.25
N ILE A 200 2.19 -3.64 16.09
CA ILE A 200 1.47 -4.40 15.05
C ILE A 200 2.33 -5.56 14.54
N LEU A 201 3.60 -5.31 14.23
CA LEU A 201 4.50 -6.35 13.71
C LEU A 201 4.78 -7.44 14.75
N GLU A 202 4.93 -7.08 16.02
CA GLU A 202 5.12 -8.05 17.10
C GLU A 202 3.89 -8.92 17.34
N ALA A 203 2.68 -8.36 17.35
CA ALA A 203 1.46 -9.14 17.47
C ALA A 203 1.30 -10.11 16.28
N VAL A 204 1.49 -9.61 15.06
CA VAL A 204 1.40 -10.43 13.84
C VAL A 204 2.46 -11.52 13.82
N LYS A 205 3.68 -11.23 14.31
CA LYS A 205 4.75 -12.22 14.45
C LYS A 205 4.40 -13.33 15.43
N VAL A 206 3.98 -12.98 16.66
CA VAL A 206 3.57 -13.97 17.68
C VAL A 206 2.43 -14.85 17.16
N LEU A 207 1.39 -14.25 16.58
CA LEU A 207 0.25 -15.01 16.04
C LEU A 207 0.64 -15.95 14.87
N ILE A 208 1.62 -15.58 14.04
CA ILE A 208 2.14 -16.46 12.98
C ILE A 208 3.02 -17.58 13.55
N GLU A 209 3.96 -17.26 14.44
CA GLU A 209 4.98 -18.18 14.94
C GLU A 209 4.46 -19.15 16.03
N GLU A 210 3.54 -18.70 16.88
CA GLU A 210 3.04 -19.46 18.04
C GLU A 210 1.63 -20.04 17.82
N GLU A 211 0.73 -19.31 17.14
CA GLU A 211 -0.67 -19.73 16.92
C GLU A 211 -0.95 -20.27 15.50
N GLY A 212 -0.01 -20.12 14.56
CA GLY A 212 -0.15 -20.61 13.19
C GLY A 212 -1.11 -19.79 12.32
N MET A 213 -1.20 -18.48 12.56
CA MET A 213 -1.94 -17.54 11.70
C MET A 213 -1.36 -17.55 10.26
N VAL A 214 -2.23 -17.49 9.25
CA VAL A 214 -1.80 -17.52 7.84
C VAL A 214 -1.14 -16.20 7.42
N VAL A 215 0.09 -16.29 6.92
CA VAL A 215 0.86 -15.15 6.41
C VAL A 215 0.24 -14.60 5.12
N ASN A 216 -0.46 -13.47 5.21
CA ASN A 216 -1.01 -12.74 4.07
C ASN A 216 -1.27 -11.25 4.43
N ARG A 217 -1.99 -10.50 3.57
CA ARG A 217 -2.27 -9.07 3.78
C ARG A 217 -3.31 -8.75 4.85
N PHE A 218 -4.19 -9.69 5.18
CA PHE A 218 -5.35 -9.46 6.03
C PHE A 218 -4.99 -9.12 7.48
N PRO A 219 -4.09 -9.83 8.19
CA PRO A 219 -3.66 -9.44 9.54
C PRO A 219 -3.26 -7.97 9.66
N TYR A 220 -2.51 -7.45 8.69
CA TYR A 220 -2.10 -6.04 8.66
C TYR A 220 -3.25 -5.07 8.41
N SER A 221 -4.17 -5.39 7.49
CA SER A 221 -5.34 -4.53 7.23
C SER A 221 -6.37 -4.57 8.37
N GLU A 222 -6.54 -5.72 9.02
CA GLU A 222 -7.49 -5.90 10.12
C GLU A 222 -6.94 -5.32 11.43
N ALA A 223 -5.62 -5.40 11.67
CA ALA A 223 -4.96 -4.68 12.77
C ALA A 223 -5.22 -3.16 12.68
N GLY A 224 -5.14 -2.60 11.46
CA GLY A 224 -5.51 -1.21 11.20
C GLY A 224 -6.98 -0.88 11.50
N LYS A 225 -7.92 -1.81 11.34
CA LYS A 225 -9.33 -1.58 11.72
C LYS A 225 -9.53 -1.63 13.22
N ILE A 226 -9.03 -2.67 13.87
CA ILE A 226 -9.09 -2.86 15.33
C ILE A 226 -8.53 -1.62 16.04
N LEU A 227 -7.39 -1.10 15.59
CA LEU A 227 -6.82 0.11 16.16
C LEU A 227 -7.63 1.37 15.84
N ASN A 228 -8.25 1.51 14.66
CA ASN A 228 -9.18 2.63 14.40
C ASN A 228 -10.40 2.58 15.34
N GLU A 229 -10.93 1.40 15.64
CA GLU A 229 -12.05 1.21 16.57
C GLU A 229 -11.65 1.58 18.01
N VAL A 230 -10.47 1.15 18.48
CA VAL A 230 -9.87 1.62 19.74
C VAL A 230 -9.67 3.14 19.73
N GLY A 231 -9.31 3.70 18.58
CA GLY A 231 -9.13 5.14 18.35
C GLY A 231 -10.40 5.97 18.55
N GLY A 232 -11.59 5.35 18.42
CA GLY A 232 -12.88 5.98 18.71
C GLY A 232 -13.14 6.21 20.20
N VAL A 233 -12.41 5.52 21.09
CA VAL A 233 -12.59 5.59 22.56
C VAL A 233 -11.33 5.97 23.34
N ARG A 234 -10.14 5.90 22.73
CA ARG A 234 -8.85 6.30 23.32
C ARG A 234 -7.97 6.96 22.27
N ILE A 235 -7.22 7.99 22.67
CA ILE A 235 -6.21 8.63 21.82
C ILE A 235 -5.09 7.63 21.50
N LEU A 236 -4.95 7.23 20.23
CA LEU A 236 -4.02 6.17 19.81
C LEU A 236 -2.55 6.48 20.13
N ASP A 237 -2.14 7.74 20.03
CA ASP A 237 -0.77 8.17 20.35
C ASP A 237 -0.39 8.00 21.84
N THR A 238 -1.34 7.63 22.70
CA THR A 238 -1.11 7.27 24.11
C THR A 238 -0.93 5.76 24.35
N LEU A 239 -1.01 4.94 23.32
CA LEU A 239 -0.79 3.50 23.43
C LEU A 239 0.71 3.19 23.39
N THR A 240 1.15 2.39 24.34
CA THR A 240 2.48 1.75 24.33
C THR A 240 2.53 0.63 23.29
N ARG A 241 3.74 0.24 22.89
CA ARG A 241 3.99 -0.88 21.97
C ARG A 241 3.38 -2.19 22.50
N GLU A 242 3.54 -2.44 23.80
CA GLU A 242 2.98 -3.58 24.52
C GLU A 242 1.45 -3.55 24.52
N GLU A 243 0.81 -2.41 24.80
CA GLU A 243 -0.65 -2.30 24.73
C GLU A 243 -1.18 -2.56 23.32
N VAL A 244 -0.51 -2.03 22.27
CA VAL A 244 -0.88 -2.32 20.87
C VAL A 244 -0.76 -3.82 20.59
N LYS A 245 0.34 -4.44 21.03
CA LYS A 245 0.58 -5.88 20.86
C LYS A 245 -0.52 -6.71 21.54
N ASP A 246 -0.83 -6.44 22.80
CA ASP A 246 -1.83 -7.17 23.59
C ASP A 246 -3.26 -6.99 23.03
N ILE A 247 -3.61 -5.77 22.60
CA ILE A 247 -4.88 -5.48 21.91
C ILE A 247 -4.99 -6.36 20.65
N LEU A 248 -3.93 -6.45 19.86
CA LEU A 248 -3.97 -7.15 18.58
C LEU A 248 -3.94 -8.67 18.72
N ILE A 249 -3.12 -9.23 19.62
CA ILE A 249 -3.13 -10.66 19.94
C ILE A 249 -4.54 -11.09 20.38
N LYS A 250 -5.21 -10.29 21.23
CA LYS A 250 -6.56 -10.58 21.70
C LYS A 250 -7.65 -10.50 20.62
N ASN A 251 -7.52 -9.61 19.65
CA ASN A 251 -8.63 -9.26 18.73
C ASN A 251 -8.46 -9.75 17.29
N LEU A 252 -7.23 -9.90 16.77
CA LEU A 252 -6.99 -10.41 15.41
C LEU A 252 -7.58 -11.81 15.16
N PRO A 253 -7.51 -12.78 16.10
CA PRO A 253 -8.13 -14.09 15.90
C PRO A 253 -9.65 -14.06 15.69
N ASN A 254 -10.32 -12.97 16.10
CA ASN A 254 -11.77 -12.80 15.94
C ASN A 254 -12.16 -12.11 14.62
N SER A 255 -11.20 -11.72 13.76
CA SER A 255 -11.52 -11.12 12.46
C SER A 255 -11.80 -12.18 11.41
N HIS A 256 -12.99 -12.13 10.80
CA HIS A 256 -13.47 -12.99 9.72
C HIS A 256 -12.57 -13.07 8.46
N LYS A 257 -11.54 -12.22 8.33
CA LYS A 257 -10.57 -12.26 7.22
C LYS A 257 -9.19 -12.81 7.61
N VAL A 258 -8.96 -13.02 8.90
CA VAL A 258 -7.80 -13.72 9.43
C VAL A 258 -8.16 -15.21 9.53
N SER A 259 -7.20 -16.08 9.25
CA SER A 259 -7.38 -17.53 9.32
C SER A 259 -6.13 -18.20 9.85
N PHE A 260 -6.30 -19.36 10.48
CA PHE A 260 -5.21 -20.13 11.07
C PHE A 260 -5.07 -21.47 10.34
N VAL A 261 -3.86 -22.03 10.35
CA VAL A 261 -3.56 -23.31 9.69
C VAL A 261 -4.43 -24.45 10.25
N ASN A 262 -4.80 -24.39 11.53
CA ASN A 262 -5.65 -25.37 12.20
C ASN A 262 -7.14 -25.31 11.80
N ASP A 263 -7.60 -24.20 11.20
CA ASP A 263 -9.00 -24.09 10.74
C ASP A 263 -9.20 -24.89 9.45
N LYS A 264 -8.22 -24.82 8.52
CA LYS A 264 -8.25 -25.59 7.27
C LYS A 264 -8.33 -27.09 7.49
N ALA A 265 -7.66 -27.60 8.53
CA ALA A 265 -7.74 -29.02 8.87
C ALA A 265 -9.15 -29.46 9.30
N LYS A 266 -9.98 -28.56 9.84
CA LYS A 266 -11.39 -28.87 10.15
C LYS A 266 -12.28 -28.78 8.92
N ASP A 267 -12.04 -27.80 8.05
CA ASP A 267 -12.76 -27.67 6.78
C ASP A 267 -12.50 -28.90 5.89
N ASP A 268 -11.23 -29.31 5.73
CA ASP A 268 -10.85 -30.51 4.96
C ASP A 268 -11.44 -31.79 5.57
N LEU A 269 -11.42 -31.95 6.91
CA LEU A 269 -12.09 -33.08 7.59
C LEU A 269 -13.62 -33.08 7.36
N SER A 270 -14.27 -31.90 7.36
CA SER A 270 -15.71 -31.80 7.11
C SER A 270 -16.09 -32.10 5.66
N LEU A 271 -15.17 -31.85 4.71
CA LEU A 271 -15.33 -32.20 3.31
C LEU A 271 -15.14 -33.70 3.08
N ASP A 272 -14.13 -34.32 3.70
CA ASP A 272 -13.92 -35.77 3.67
C ASP A 272 -15.10 -36.54 4.30
N GLU A 273 -15.66 -36.04 5.42
CA GLU A 273 -16.88 -36.60 6.02
C GLU A 273 -18.10 -36.44 5.10
N ALA A 274 -18.27 -35.29 4.43
CA ALA A 274 -19.37 -35.05 3.50
C ALA A 274 -19.26 -35.84 2.18
N GLU A 275 -18.05 -36.12 1.70
CA GLU A 275 -17.82 -37.01 0.56
C GLU A 275 -18.04 -38.49 0.94
N ALA A 276 -17.71 -38.89 2.17
CA ALA A 276 -17.95 -40.24 2.68
C ALA A 276 -19.46 -40.58 2.79
N GLU A 277 -20.31 -39.63 3.18
CA GLU A 277 -21.76 -39.85 3.25
C GLU A 277 -22.46 -39.88 1.87
N ASN A 278 -21.85 -39.34 0.80
CA ASN A 278 -22.49 -39.21 -0.51
C ASN A 278 -22.16 -40.31 -1.54
N GLN A 279 -21.34 -41.31 -1.23
CA GLN A 279 -21.04 -42.44 -2.14
C GLN A 279 -22.19 -43.47 -2.28
N GLY A 280 -23.43 -42.99 -2.36
CA GLY A 280 -24.65 -43.81 -2.26
C GLY A 280 -25.75 -43.58 -3.30
N VAL A 281 -25.60 -42.63 -4.25
CA VAL A 281 -26.65 -42.37 -5.26
C VAL A 281 -26.08 -42.19 -6.67
N VAL A 282 -26.37 -43.17 -7.55
CA VAL A 282 -26.09 -43.06 -8.99
C VAL A 282 -27.18 -42.24 -9.66
N ILE A 283 -26.83 -41.11 -10.27
CA ILE A 283 -27.75 -40.33 -11.13
C ILE A 283 -27.18 -40.24 -12.55
N SER A 284 -27.93 -40.79 -13.50
CA SER A 284 -27.64 -40.70 -14.94
C SER A 284 -28.02 -39.33 -15.51
N LYS A 285 -27.25 -38.87 -16.51
CA LYS A 285 -27.47 -37.60 -17.23
C LYS A 285 -28.86 -37.51 -17.86
N LEU A 286 -29.52 -36.35 -17.73
CA LEU A 286 -30.58 -35.89 -18.62
C LEU A 286 -30.46 -34.36 -18.84
N GLU A 287 -31.09 -33.86 -19.91
CA GLU A 287 -30.73 -32.59 -20.56
C GLU A 287 -31.69 -31.40 -20.29
N LYS A 288 -31.10 -30.20 -20.30
CA LYS A 288 -31.64 -28.89 -20.74
C LYS A 288 -32.74 -28.16 -19.91
N PRO A 289 -32.83 -26.82 -20.07
CA PRO A 289 -33.52 -25.93 -19.13
C PRO A 289 -34.96 -25.59 -19.52
N ILE A 290 -35.72 -25.01 -18.58
CA ILE A 290 -37.07 -24.48 -18.77
C ILE A 290 -37.15 -23.04 -18.25
N GLU A 291 -37.76 -22.16 -19.03
CA GLU A 291 -38.05 -20.76 -18.70
C GLU A 291 -39.38 -20.61 -17.92
N GLY A 292 -39.51 -19.53 -17.15
CA GLY A 292 -40.76 -19.05 -16.52
C GLY A 292 -40.57 -17.59 -16.08
N ILE A 293 -41.06 -16.59 -16.84
CA ILE A 293 -42.43 -16.04 -16.86
C ILE A 293 -42.70 -15.10 -15.68
N GLU A 294 -42.96 -13.82 -16.00
CA GLU A 294 -43.43 -12.76 -15.11
C GLU A 294 -44.89 -12.97 -14.68
N THR A 295 -45.26 -12.49 -13.48
CA THR A 295 -46.64 -12.04 -13.20
C THR A 295 -46.64 -10.88 -12.20
N ASP A 296 -47.32 -9.80 -12.57
CA ASP A 296 -47.59 -8.61 -11.76
C ASP A 296 -48.33 -8.89 -10.44
N ASN A 297 -48.25 -7.94 -9.50
CA ASN A 297 -49.44 -7.48 -8.76
C ASN A 297 -49.29 -6.07 -8.13
N ASN A 298 -49.90 -5.08 -8.79
CA ASN A 298 -50.75 -4.01 -8.25
C ASN A 298 -50.35 -3.09 -7.06
N VAL A 299 -50.22 -1.79 -7.38
CA VAL A 299 -51.02 -0.61 -6.90
C VAL A 299 -50.73 -0.03 -5.48
N VAL A 300 -50.31 1.24 -5.21
CA VAL A 300 -50.71 2.64 -5.60
C VAL A 300 -51.87 3.19 -4.69
N ILE A 301 -51.85 4.34 -3.95
CA ILE A 301 -51.20 5.68 -4.06
C ILE A 301 -50.63 6.23 -2.69
N LEU A 302 -49.74 7.24 -2.79
CA LEU A 302 -49.23 8.35 -1.93
C LEU A 302 -50.32 9.29 -1.28
N PRO A 303 -50.07 10.54 -0.79
CA PRO A 303 -48.90 11.24 -0.16
C PRO A 303 -49.28 11.96 1.18
N VAL A 304 -48.43 12.86 1.75
CA VAL A 304 -48.78 14.22 2.29
C VAL A 304 -47.50 14.98 2.72
N GLU A 305 -47.48 16.30 2.51
CA GLU A 305 -46.40 17.26 2.82
C GLU A 305 -46.54 17.90 4.21
N SER A 306 -45.45 18.49 4.74
CA SER A 306 -45.49 19.84 5.33
C SER A 306 -44.08 20.43 5.53
N GLU A 307 -43.93 21.71 5.21
CA GLU A 307 -42.78 22.54 5.60
C GLU A 307 -42.99 23.08 7.02
N GLU A 308 -41.92 23.35 7.77
CA GLU A 308 -41.90 24.52 8.66
C GLU A 308 -40.47 25.01 8.92
N SER A 309 -40.33 26.33 9.09
CA SER A 309 -39.05 27.04 9.18
C SER A 309 -38.90 27.74 10.53
N ILE A 310 -37.70 27.70 11.13
CA ILE A 310 -37.34 28.56 12.27
C ILE A 310 -35.88 29.04 12.11
N ALA A 311 -35.65 30.33 12.35
CA ALA A 311 -34.33 30.96 12.33
C ALA A 311 -34.06 31.78 13.61
N SER A 312 -32.83 31.74 14.13
CA SER A 312 -32.07 32.77 14.91
C SER A 312 -30.95 32.06 15.70
N VAL A 313 -29.64 32.39 15.69
CA VAL A 313 -28.80 33.62 15.73
C VAL A 313 -27.95 33.59 17.03
N SER A 314 -26.71 34.12 16.96
CA SER A 314 -25.69 34.33 18.03
C SER A 314 -24.78 33.12 18.37
N GLU A 315 -23.47 33.28 18.64
CA GLU A 315 -22.61 34.47 18.50
C GLU A 315 -21.11 34.14 18.26
N MET A 316 -20.37 35.18 17.86
CA MET A 316 -18.99 35.26 17.39
C MET A 316 -17.89 34.54 18.21
N ASN A 317 -16.87 34.06 17.49
CA ASN A 317 -15.46 34.20 17.90
C ASN A 317 -14.59 34.56 16.70
N LYS A 318 -13.78 35.63 16.81
CA LYS A 318 -12.91 36.15 15.73
C LYS A 318 -11.45 35.75 15.97
N VAL A 319 -10.79 35.15 14.98
CA VAL A 319 -9.31 35.07 14.93
C VAL A 319 -8.82 35.27 13.48
N ALA A 320 -7.94 36.27 13.32
CA ALA A 320 -6.99 36.58 12.24
C ALA A 320 -7.25 36.11 10.79
N ASP A 321 -7.29 37.08 9.87
CA ASP A 321 -7.31 36.87 8.42
C ASP A 321 -6.01 36.22 7.88
N LEU A 322 -6.19 35.21 7.03
CA LEU A 322 -5.19 34.70 6.08
C LEU A 322 -5.85 34.64 4.68
N PRO A 323 -5.08 34.81 3.59
CA PRO A 323 -5.66 34.98 2.25
C PRO A 323 -6.40 33.71 1.79
N VAL A 324 -7.67 33.90 1.41
CA VAL A 324 -8.56 32.83 0.93
C VAL A 324 -8.11 32.36 -0.45
N LEU A 325 -7.79 31.06 -0.56
CA LEU A 325 -7.76 30.35 -1.84
C LEU A 325 -9.19 30.01 -2.25
N GLU A 326 -9.60 30.40 -3.46
CA GLU A 326 -10.89 30.00 -4.03
C GLU A 326 -10.93 28.50 -4.27
N VAL A 327 -11.68 27.76 -3.44
CA VAL A 327 -11.96 26.34 -3.64
C VAL A 327 -13.18 26.21 -4.53
N THR A 328 -12.98 26.00 -5.83
CA THR A 328 -14.04 25.52 -6.73
C THR A 328 -14.42 24.09 -6.38
N ALA A 329 -15.45 23.93 -5.56
CA ALA A 329 -16.06 22.63 -5.28
C ALA A 329 -16.75 22.09 -6.53
N GLN A 330 -16.10 21.16 -7.24
CA GLN A 330 -16.80 20.25 -8.14
C GLN A 330 -17.25 19.02 -7.35
N GLN A 331 -18.52 18.66 -7.48
CA GLN A 331 -19.02 17.38 -6.97
C GLN A 331 -18.41 16.25 -7.80
N GLU A 332 -17.42 15.55 -7.25
CA GLU A 332 -17.06 14.22 -7.77
C GLU A 332 -18.25 13.30 -7.56
N LYS A 333 -18.83 12.81 -8.67
CA LYS A 333 -19.76 11.69 -8.61
C LYS A 333 -18.98 10.46 -8.15
N SER A 334 -19.54 9.71 -7.22
CA SER A 334 -19.14 8.34 -6.98
C SER A 334 -19.38 7.52 -8.24
N GLU A 335 -18.34 7.26 -9.03
CA GLU A 335 -18.33 6.11 -9.93
C GLU A 335 -18.11 4.85 -9.09
N ASP A 336 -18.86 3.81 -9.40
CA ASP A 336 -18.95 2.62 -8.57
C ASP A 336 -17.60 1.93 -8.40
N ASN A 337 -17.40 1.38 -7.20
CA ASN A 337 -16.17 0.77 -6.76
C ASN A 337 -16.03 -0.63 -7.38
N ASP A 338 -15.68 -0.67 -8.67
CA ASP A 338 -15.38 -1.88 -9.43
C ASP A 338 -14.17 -2.58 -8.79
N ASP A 339 -14.45 -3.66 -8.05
CA ASP A 339 -13.47 -4.43 -7.30
C ASP A 339 -12.33 -4.91 -8.21
N MET A 340 -11.19 -4.20 -8.21
CA MET A 340 -9.96 -4.72 -8.78
C MET A 340 -9.42 -5.82 -7.88
N TRP A 341 -9.91 -7.04 -8.12
CA TRP A 341 -9.36 -8.28 -7.62
C TRP A 341 -7.88 -8.40 -8.03
N ILE A 342 -7.00 -7.94 -7.15
CA ILE A 342 -5.60 -8.38 -7.13
C ILE A 342 -5.63 -9.82 -6.61
N ALA A 343 -5.76 -10.75 -7.55
CA ALA A 343 -5.60 -12.18 -7.31
C ALA A 343 -4.22 -12.46 -6.68
N PRO A 344 -4.11 -13.49 -5.81
CA PRO A 344 -2.82 -13.99 -5.36
C PRO A 344 -1.97 -14.50 -6.55
N VAL A 345 -0.68 -14.69 -6.28
CA VAL A 345 0.37 -15.04 -7.25
C VAL A 345 0.02 -16.28 -8.08
#